data_AF-A0A7V9RCP9-F1
#
_entry.id   AF-A0A7V9RCP9-F1
#
_cell.length_a   1.000
_cell.length_b   1.000
_cell.length_c   1.000
_cell.angle_alpha   90.00
_cell.angle_beta   90.00
_cell.angle_gamma   90.00
#
_symmetry.space_group_name_H-M   'P 1'
#
loop_
_entity.id
_entity.type
_entity.pdbx_description
1 polymer ?
#
loop_
_entity_poly.entity_id
_entity_poly.type
_entity_poly.pdbx_seq_one_letter_code
_entity_poly.pdbx_strand_id
1 'polypeptide(L)'
;MGQALPLTTPWLVDGKLVLAAARGETLGIQIFHRVSGAVTLRLDGATVRGFSVDTVAVKRASTSMYGGSHGEGEYPEALTASDAPTTNPAYFEISIARDAAPGVHTGELVVAGQRIPATLTIAKASLPPQRLDVWAYFDQRELAWAEGKRDQPTKPSPRAPGDTERACIELLRAHGVVLAPDLTLDSYEARKPLMYDFPYIPVQLSQDPATAAGEVRAWIAATAGTGKLPFAIPIDEPPPKKRAAVRALADAVRAAGGGPKTFLFAVTDEPRPEYGDAVDLYIHWNAARLIGDSKERWTYNGKPPRAGSMVVDAVTPGTRTWGWIAHRYNIPVWYVWDALYWHDRHNRKGAPLPGRALVSTTDAVSFDDGEDHGNLDGVLTLPDRNGSCRPTLRLAALRRGLQDRALLEAAAKCKPADTARLAAEMIPRALGDAPSEGTPGWPTDEAAWETARRRLLDLASCR
;
A
#
# COMPACT_ATOMS: atom_id res chain seq x y z
N MET A 1 -35.36 -12.33 -19.66
CA MET A 1 -34.95 -13.70 -19.29
C MET A 1 -33.57 -13.61 -18.68
N GLY A 2 -33.47 -13.85 -17.37
CA GLY A 2 -32.27 -13.62 -16.58
C GLY A 2 -31.20 -14.64 -16.90
N GLN A 3 -30.07 -14.18 -17.45
CA GLN A 3 -28.85 -14.98 -17.45
C GLN A 3 -28.19 -14.86 -16.07
N ALA A 4 -27.79 -16.01 -15.54
CA ALA A 4 -27.19 -16.16 -14.23
C ALA A 4 -25.93 -15.29 -14.09
N LEU A 5 -25.81 -14.64 -12.92
CA LEU A 5 -24.56 -14.10 -12.42
C LEU A 5 -23.50 -15.23 -12.42
N PRO A 6 -22.20 -14.94 -12.64
CA PRO A 6 -21.16 -15.97 -12.66
C PRO A 6 -21.25 -16.86 -11.41
N LEU A 7 -21.36 -18.17 -11.66
CA LEU A 7 -21.80 -19.22 -10.73
C LEU A 7 -20.84 -19.54 -9.58
N THR A 8 -19.71 -18.85 -9.45
CA THR A 8 -18.71 -19.14 -8.42
C THR A 8 -18.05 -17.87 -7.91
N THR A 9 -18.84 -16.98 -7.31
CA THR A 9 -18.29 -15.98 -6.39
C THR A 9 -18.50 -16.51 -4.97
N PRO A 10 -17.49 -16.45 -4.08
CA PRO A 10 -17.62 -16.91 -2.69
C PRO A 10 -18.68 -16.10 -1.90
N TRP A 11 -19.21 -15.03 -2.51
CA TRP A 11 -20.16 -14.10 -1.92
C TRP A 11 -21.60 -14.36 -2.35
N LEU A 12 -21.86 -15.14 -3.41
CA LEU A 12 -23.23 -15.48 -3.82
C LEU A 12 -23.55 -16.93 -3.44
N VAL A 13 -24.44 -17.08 -2.45
CA VAL A 13 -24.91 -18.39 -1.96
C VAL A 13 -26.42 -18.44 -2.13
N ASP A 14 -26.91 -19.42 -2.89
CA ASP A 14 -28.34 -19.62 -3.18
C ASP A 14 -29.05 -18.34 -3.67
N GLY A 15 -28.37 -17.59 -4.54
CA GLY A 15 -28.89 -16.33 -5.11
C GLY A 15 -28.92 -15.15 -4.14
N LYS A 16 -28.22 -15.23 -2.99
CA LYS A 16 -28.11 -14.16 -1.99
C LYS A 16 -26.67 -13.69 -1.86
N LEU A 17 -26.48 -12.40 -1.63
CA LEU A 17 -25.18 -11.83 -1.27
C LEU A 17 -24.88 -12.11 0.21
N VAL A 18 -23.83 -12.86 0.52
CA VAL A 18 -23.47 -13.26 1.89
C VAL A 18 -22.08 -12.74 2.26
N LEU A 19 -22.04 -11.74 3.12
CA LEU A 19 -20.83 -11.09 3.60
C LEU A 19 -20.57 -11.38 5.08
N ALA A 20 -19.32 -11.33 5.50
CA ALA A 20 -18.93 -11.43 6.90
C ALA A 20 -17.79 -10.45 7.20
N ALA A 21 -17.84 -9.76 8.34
CA ALA A 21 -16.86 -8.76 8.76
C ALA A 21 -16.68 -8.70 10.28
N ALA A 22 -15.49 -8.32 10.73
CA ALA A 22 -15.22 -7.88 12.09
C ALA A 22 -15.68 -6.43 12.29
N ARG A 23 -15.82 -6.04 13.55
CA ARG A 23 -16.08 -4.64 13.91
C ARG A 23 -14.84 -3.79 13.63
N GLY A 24 -15.01 -2.60 13.06
CA GLY A 24 -13.91 -1.72 12.66
C GLY A 24 -13.24 -2.07 11.32
N GLU A 25 -13.81 -3.00 10.56
CA GLU A 25 -13.32 -3.43 9.25
C GLU A 25 -14.02 -2.71 8.09
N THR A 26 -13.35 -2.61 6.94
CA THR A 26 -13.95 -2.13 5.69
C THR A 26 -13.82 -3.20 4.60
N LEU A 27 -14.94 -3.77 4.17
CA LEU A 27 -14.97 -4.68 3.02
C LEU A 27 -14.98 -3.90 1.71
N GLY A 28 -14.37 -4.48 0.68
CA GLY A 28 -14.48 -4.01 -0.69
C GLY A 28 -15.07 -5.12 -1.56
N ILE A 29 -16.13 -4.83 -2.32
CA ILE A 29 -16.71 -5.79 -3.26
C ILE A 29 -16.89 -5.18 -4.65
N GLN A 30 -16.53 -5.95 -5.68
CA GLN A 30 -16.81 -5.61 -7.07
C GLN A 30 -18.06 -6.37 -7.53
N ILE A 31 -19.02 -5.64 -8.10
CA ILE A 31 -20.24 -6.20 -8.68
C ILE A 31 -20.11 -6.13 -10.19
N PHE A 32 -19.85 -7.29 -10.79
CA PHE A 32 -19.86 -7.45 -12.24
C PHE A 32 -21.28 -7.74 -12.73
N HIS A 33 -21.72 -7.00 -13.74
CA HIS A 33 -23.05 -7.13 -14.31
C HIS A 33 -23.03 -6.83 -15.80
N ARG A 34 -23.98 -7.39 -16.55
CA ARG A 34 -24.06 -7.23 -18.03
C ARG A 34 -25.21 -6.33 -18.47
N VAL A 35 -25.93 -5.76 -17.52
CA VAL A 35 -27.19 -5.04 -17.76
C VAL A 35 -26.96 -3.56 -17.52
N SER A 36 -27.39 -2.73 -18.47
CA SER A 36 -27.33 -1.29 -18.28
C SER A 36 -28.28 -0.87 -17.15
N GLY A 37 -27.76 -0.21 -16.13
CA GLY A 37 -28.56 0.30 -15.03
C GLY A 37 -27.70 0.65 -13.82
N ALA A 38 -28.32 1.35 -12.87
CA ALA A 38 -27.71 1.64 -11.59
C ALA A 38 -27.56 0.38 -10.74
N VAL A 39 -26.46 0.31 -9.99
CA VAL A 39 -26.22 -0.67 -8.94
C VAL A 39 -26.25 0.04 -7.60
N THR A 40 -27.01 -0.48 -6.64
CA THR A 40 -27.02 0.04 -5.26
C THR A 40 -26.90 -1.10 -4.26
N LEU A 41 -26.26 -0.83 -3.12
CA LEU A 41 -26.15 -1.77 -2.02
C LEU A 41 -26.53 -1.09 -0.73
N ARG A 42 -27.39 -1.74 0.04
CA ARG A 42 -27.76 -1.32 1.40
C ARG A 42 -27.62 -2.51 2.32
N LEU A 43 -27.01 -2.29 3.48
CA LEU A 43 -26.82 -3.29 4.52
C LEU A 43 -27.09 -2.63 5.86
N ASP A 44 -27.94 -3.25 6.67
CA ASP A 44 -28.14 -2.84 8.06
C ASP A 44 -26.83 -3.06 8.84
N GLY A 45 -26.57 -2.21 9.83
CA GLY A 45 -25.37 -2.31 10.68
C GLY A 45 -24.05 -1.88 10.01
N ALA A 46 -24.08 -1.34 8.78
CA ALA A 46 -22.90 -0.89 8.06
C ALA A 46 -23.12 0.45 7.33
N THR A 47 -22.03 1.19 7.10
CA THR A 47 -22.01 2.31 6.16
C THR A 47 -21.53 1.81 4.81
N VAL A 48 -22.35 1.98 3.77
CA VAL A 48 -22.01 1.57 2.39
C VAL A 48 -21.71 2.79 1.54
N ARG A 49 -20.59 2.77 0.82
CA ARG A 49 -20.21 3.79 -0.16
C ARG A 49 -20.00 3.14 -1.52
N GLY A 50 -20.75 3.60 -2.53
CA GLY A 50 -20.61 3.14 -3.90
C GLY A 50 -19.57 3.94 -4.69
N PHE A 51 -19.03 3.30 -5.72
CA PHE A 51 -18.05 3.88 -6.64
C PHE A 51 -18.31 3.40 -8.06
N SER A 52 -18.30 4.36 -8.99
CA SER A 52 -18.06 4.09 -10.39
C SER A 52 -16.59 3.71 -10.56
N VAL A 53 -16.32 2.71 -11.40
CA VAL A 53 -14.99 2.19 -11.67
C VAL A 53 -14.62 2.53 -13.11
N ASP A 54 -13.65 3.43 -13.27
CA ASP A 54 -13.07 3.73 -14.58
C ASP A 54 -11.95 2.76 -14.90
N THR A 55 -11.72 2.55 -16.19
CA THR A 55 -10.64 1.71 -16.69
C THR A 55 -9.37 2.50 -16.97
N VAL A 56 -8.25 1.79 -16.95
CA VAL A 56 -6.97 2.25 -17.49
C VAL A 56 -6.55 1.34 -18.64
N ALA A 57 -5.90 1.91 -19.64
CA ALA A 57 -5.49 1.21 -20.85
C ALA A 57 -4.03 0.78 -20.77
N VAL A 58 -3.79 -0.52 -20.67
CA VAL A 58 -2.46 -1.11 -20.74
C VAL A 58 -2.17 -1.44 -22.20
N LYS A 59 -1.23 -0.75 -22.84
CA LYS A 59 -0.87 -0.97 -24.27
C LYS A 59 0.24 -1.98 -24.47
N ARG A 60 1.01 -2.25 -23.42
CA ARG A 60 2.04 -3.28 -23.39
C ARG A 60 2.16 -3.79 -21.96
N ALA A 61 2.38 -5.09 -21.84
CA ALA A 61 2.60 -5.75 -20.56
C ALA A 61 3.78 -5.11 -19.81
N SER A 62 3.66 -4.91 -18.50
CA SER A 62 4.77 -4.59 -17.60
C SER A 62 5.88 -5.63 -17.75
N THR A 63 7.14 -5.21 -17.59
CA THR A 63 8.29 -6.11 -17.77
C THR A 63 8.38 -7.16 -16.66
N SER A 64 9.27 -8.14 -16.85
CA SER A 64 9.51 -9.22 -15.87
C SER A 64 10.00 -8.73 -14.50
N MET A 65 10.50 -7.48 -14.42
CA MET A 65 10.78 -6.80 -13.16
C MET A 65 9.56 -6.78 -12.21
N TYR A 66 8.33 -6.89 -12.72
CA TYR A 66 7.10 -6.83 -11.91
C TYR A 66 6.44 -8.21 -11.69
N GLY A 67 7.07 -9.30 -12.11
CA GLY A 67 6.68 -10.68 -11.77
C GLY A 67 5.47 -11.22 -12.53
N GLY A 68 5.31 -10.81 -13.79
CA GLY A 68 4.29 -11.30 -14.72
C GLY A 68 3.14 -10.31 -14.93
N SER A 69 2.52 -10.39 -16.11
CA SER A 69 1.46 -9.48 -16.55
C SER A 69 0.32 -10.24 -17.22
N HIS A 70 -0.90 -9.75 -17.06
CA HIS A 70 -2.09 -10.21 -17.79
C HIS A 70 -2.15 -9.72 -19.24
N GLY A 71 -1.21 -8.85 -19.66
CA GLY A 71 -1.07 -8.39 -21.04
C GLY A 71 -1.77 -7.07 -21.33
N GLU A 72 -1.85 -6.72 -22.61
CA GLU A 72 -2.61 -5.57 -23.09
C GLU A 72 -4.10 -5.71 -22.77
N GLY A 73 -4.74 -4.60 -22.39
CA GLY A 73 -6.17 -4.58 -22.11
C GLY A 73 -6.64 -3.34 -21.36
N GLU A 74 -7.94 -3.32 -21.08
CA GLU A 74 -8.61 -2.34 -20.23
C GLU A 74 -8.74 -2.94 -18.82
N TYR A 75 -8.20 -2.26 -17.82
CA TYR A 75 -8.18 -2.74 -16.43
C TYR A 75 -9.05 -1.84 -15.56
N PRO A 76 -10.04 -2.37 -14.83
CA PRO A 76 -10.79 -1.58 -13.85
C PRO A 76 -9.83 -1.11 -12.76
N GLU A 77 -9.84 0.18 -12.44
CA GLU A 77 -8.83 0.71 -11.52
C GLU A 77 -9.30 1.94 -10.74
N ALA A 78 -9.71 2.99 -11.43
CA ALA A 78 -9.93 4.29 -10.77
C ALA A 78 -11.32 4.37 -10.15
N LEU A 79 -11.40 4.84 -8.91
CA LEU A 79 -12.65 4.89 -8.15
C LEU A 79 -13.19 6.32 -8.05
N THR A 80 -14.39 6.53 -8.56
CA THR A 80 -15.13 7.79 -8.44
C THR A 80 -16.38 7.55 -7.61
N ALA A 81 -16.53 8.25 -6.48
CA ALA A 81 -17.67 8.05 -5.58
C ALA A 81 -19.01 8.26 -6.31
N SER A 82 -19.96 7.35 -6.07
CA SER A 82 -21.29 7.38 -6.67
C SER A 82 -22.28 6.63 -5.78
N ASP A 83 -23.43 7.22 -5.48
CA ASP A 83 -24.48 6.56 -4.70
C ASP A 83 -25.21 5.46 -5.50
N ALA A 84 -25.09 5.50 -6.83
CA ALA A 84 -25.77 4.62 -7.76
C ALA A 84 -24.90 4.36 -9.01
N PRO A 85 -23.71 3.73 -8.85
CA PRO A 85 -22.79 3.49 -9.96
C PRO A 85 -23.45 2.71 -11.09
N THR A 86 -23.14 3.09 -12.32
CA THR A 86 -23.65 2.45 -13.55
C THR A 86 -22.55 1.70 -14.31
N THR A 87 -21.31 1.75 -13.83
CA THR A 87 -20.16 1.08 -14.45
C THR A 87 -20.21 -0.44 -14.22
N ASN A 88 -19.46 -1.18 -15.05
CA ASN A 88 -19.20 -2.59 -14.85
C ASN A 88 -17.67 -2.83 -14.83
N PRO A 89 -17.08 -3.19 -13.68
CA PRO A 89 -17.75 -3.41 -12.40
C PRO A 89 -18.26 -2.11 -11.75
N ALA A 90 -19.24 -2.23 -10.87
CA ALA A 90 -19.49 -1.26 -9.80
C ALA A 90 -18.70 -1.71 -8.56
N TYR A 91 -18.23 -0.78 -7.74
CA TYR A 91 -17.48 -1.10 -6.52
C TYR A 91 -18.16 -0.53 -5.28
N PHE A 92 -18.14 -1.28 -4.18
CA PHE A 92 -18.70 -0.85 -2.89
C PHE A 92 -17.70 -1.05 -1.77
N GLU A 93 -17.53 -0.01 -0.96
CA GLU A 93 -16.90 -0.10 0.36
C GLU A 93 -17.98 -0.24 1.43
N ILE A 94 -17.79 -1.17 2.36
CA ILE A 94 -18.75 -1.50 3.43
C ILE A 94 -17.99 -1.41 4.74
N SER A 95 -18.18 -0.30 5.45
CA SER A 95 -17.47 -0.01 6.70
C SER A 95 -18.33 -0.40 7.91
N ILE A 96 -17.74 -1.18 8.81
CA ILE A 96 -18.38 -1.65 10.04
C ILE A 96 -17.86 -0.82 11.21
N ALA A 97 -18.77 -0.17 11.94
CA ALA A 97 -18.38 0.58 13.13
C ALA A 97 -17.76 -0.34 14.20
N ARG A 98 -16.82 0.19 14.99
CA ARG A 98 -16.11 -0.57 16.03
C ARG A 98 -17.03 -1.06 17.16
N ASP A 99 -18.07 -0.29 17.40
CA ASP A 99 -19.12 -0.49 18.40
C ASP A 99 -20.38 -1.15 17.81
N ALA A 100 -20.38 -1.51 16.52
CA ALA A 100 -21.51 -2.20 15.90
C ALA A 100 -21.86 -3.50 16.65
N ALA A 101 -23.16 -3.80 16.75
CA ALA A 101 -23.62 -5.02 17.40
C ALA A 101 -23.26 -6.25 16.56
N PRO A 102 -22.57 -7.27 17.12
CA PRO A 102 -22.38 -8.54 16.45
C PRO A 102 -23.72 -9.22 16.14
N GLY A 103 -23.79 -9.94 15.02
CA GLY A 103 -25.00 -10.63 14.60
C GLY A 103 -25.17 -10.64 13.09
N VAL A 104 -26.32 -11.18 12.64
CA VAL A 104 -26.70 -11.19 11.23
C VAL A 104 -27.58 -9.98 10.95
N HIS A 105 -27.20 -9.21 9.94
CA HIS A 105 -27.89 -8.02 9.47
C HIS A 105 -28.39 -8.26 8.05
N THR A 106 -29.54 -7.66 7.73
CA THR A 106 -30.18 -7.79 6.42
C THR A 106 -29.83 -6.64 5.50
N GLY A 107 -30.10 -6.82 4.22
CA GLY A 107 -29.93 -5.76 3.23
C GLY A 107 -30.36 -6.20 1.84
N GLU A 108 -30.03 -5.37 0.87
CA GLU A 108 -30.42 -5.55 -0.52
C GLU A 108 -29.33 -5.02 -1.45
N LEU A 109 -28.95 -5.84 -2.42
CA LEU A 109 -28.23 -5.42 -3.62
C LEU A 109 -29.25 -5.26 -4.75
N VAL A 110 -29.28 -4.09 -5.40
CA VAL A 110 -30.10 -3.86 -6.58
C VAL A 110 -29.20 -3.70 -7.79
N VAL A 111 -29.40 -4.50 -8.84
CA VAL A 111 -28.67 -4.43 -10.11
C VAL A 111 -29.66 -4.18 -11.22
N ALA A 112 -29.65 -2.97 -11.81
CA ALA A 112 -30.58 -2.58 -12.87
C ALA A 112 -32.06 -2.89 -12.52
N GLY A 113 -32.45 -2.63 -11.27
CA GLY A 113 -33.80 -2.89 -10.75
C GLY A 113 -34.06 -4.32 -10.25
N GLN A 114 -33.19 -5.29 -10.57
CA GLN A 114 -33.26 -6.62 -9.99
C GLN A 114 -32.77 -6.59 -8.54
N ARG A 115 -33.64 -7.02 -7.61
CA ARG A 115 -33.35 -7.07 -6.18
C ARG A 115 -32.77 -8.44 -5.81
N ILE A 116 -31.64 -8.42 -5.11
CA ILE A 116 -30.91 -9.58 -4.61
C ILE A 116 -30.81 -9.42 -3.08
N PRO A 117 -31.39 -10.33 -2.29
CA PRO A 117 -31.25 -10.27 -0.84
C PRO A 117 -29.79 -10.32 -0.42
N ALA A 118 -29.42 -9.48 0.54
CA ALA A 118 -28.07 -9.45 1.11
C ALA A 118 -28.11 -9.73 2.61
N THR A 119 -27.06 -10.38 3.10
CA THR A 119 -26.83 -10.63 4.52
C THR A 119 -25.40 -10.27 4.88
N LEU A 120 -25.23 -9.58 6.01
CA LEU A 120 -23.94 -9.24 6.58
C LEU A 120 -23.85 -9.86 7.98
N THR A 121 -22.88 -10.74 8.19
CA THR A 121 -22.55 -11.25 9.53
C THR A 121 -21.46 -10.38 10.14
N ILE A 122 -21.80 -9.61 11.17
CA ILE A 122 -20.83 -8.90 12.00
C ILE A 122 -20.33 -9.86 13.09
N ALA A 123 -19.08 -10.30 12.95
CA ALA A 123 -18.41 -11.19 13.88
C ALA A 123 -18.15 -10.51 15.24
N LYS A 124 -17.90 -11.32 16.28
CA LYS A 124 -17.53 -10.80 17.60
C LYS A 124 -16.13 -10.17 17.61
N ALA A 125 -15.25 -10.63 16.72
CA ALA A 125 -13.95 -10.04 16.48
C ALA A 125 -14.05 -8.52 16.23
N SER A 126 -13.06 -7.78 16.75
CA SER A 126 -12.95 -6.34 16.58
C SER A 126 -11.50 -5.99 16.23
N LEU A 127 -11.34 -5.13 15.24
CA LEU A 127 -10.03 -4.64 14.82
C LEU A 127 -9.60 -3.41 15.61
N PRO A 128 -8.31 -3.25 15.93
CA PRO A 128 -7.77 -1.98 16.45
C PRO A 128 -7.86 -0.87 15.39
N PRO A 129 -7.58 0.41 15.73
CA PRO A 129 -7.38 1.48 14.76
C PRO A 129 -6.51 1.01 13.60
N GLN A 130 -6.86 1.41 12.37
CA GLN A 130 -6.11 1.01 11.18
C GLN A 130 -4.65 1.39 11.39
N ARG A 131 -3.77 0.38 11.39
CA ARG A 131 -2.34 0.61 11.51
C ARG A 131 -1.80 1.19 10.21
N LEU A 132 -0.80 2.04 10.36
CA LEU A 132 -0.03 2.61 9.28
C LEU A 132 1.26 1.81 9.10
N ASP A 133 1.12 0.64 8.47
CA ASP A 133 2.21 -0.31 8.27
C ASP A 133 2.86 -0.17 6.88
N VAL A 134 2.46 0.83 6.10
CA VAL A 134 3.02 1.14 4.79
C VAL A 134 3.46 2.59 4.78
N TRP A 135 4.70 2.85 4.38
CA TRP A 135 5.16 4.18 4.04
C TRP A 135 5.33 4.25 2.53
N ALA A 136 4.65 5.21 1.91
CA ALA A 136 4.83 5.54 0.51
C ALA A 136 5.48 6.91 0.38
N TYR A 137 6.63 6.92 -0.29
CA TYR A 137 7.25 8.17 -0.71
C TYR A 137 6.35 8.87 -1.73
N PHE A 138 6.47 10.19 -1.81
CA PHE A 138 6.05 10.93 -2.99
C PHE A 138 6.93 12.15 -3.18
N ASP A 139 7.02 12.59 -4.44
CA ASP A 139 7.61 13.88 -4.75
C ASP A 139 6.54 14.98 -4.69
N GLN A 140 6.73 15.96 -3.80
CA GLN A 140 5.78 17.06 -3.62
C GLN A 140 5.49 17.85 -4.89
N ARG A 141 6.40 17.81 -5.87
CA ARG A 141 6.25 18.50 -7.14
C ARG A 141 5.15 17.89 -8.00
N GLU A 142 4.83 16.61 -7.82
CA GLU A 142 3.77 15.92 -8.58
C GLU A 142 2.41 16.59 -8.38
N LEU A 143 2.10 16.98 -7.13
CA LEU A 143 0.87 17.71 -6.81
C LEU A 143 0.86 19.10 -7.48
N ALA A 144 1.98 19.81 -7.45
CA ALA A 144 2.08 21.12 -8.09
C ALA A 144 1.94 21.02 -9.63
N TRP A 145 2.53 19.99 -10.24
CA TRP A 145 2.44 19.75 -11.68
C TRP A 145 1.03 19.35 -12.11
N ALA A 146 0.34 18.54 -11.31
CA ALA A 146 -1.06 18.17 -11.55
C ALA A 146 -2.01 19.38 -11.47
N GLU A 147 -1.69 20.37 -10.64
CA GLU A 147 -2.38 21.68 -10.58
C GLU A 147 -1.94 22.65 -11.70
N GLY A 148 -1.08 22.22 -12.64
CA GLY A 148 -0.57 23.04 -13.74
C GLY A 148 0.55 24.02 -13.35
N LYS A 149 1.07 23.96 -12.12
CA LYS A 149 2.10 24.88 -11.60
C LYS A 149 3.51 24.36 -11.89
N ARG A 150 3.90 24.39 -13.17
CA ARG A 150 5.16 23.79 -13.67
C ARG A 150 6.44 24.51 -13.22
N ASP A 151 6.36 25.79 -12.87
CA ASP A 151 7.52 26.62 -12.51
C ASP A 151 7.92 26.55 -11.02
N GLN A 152 7.35 25.62 -10.24
CA GLN A 152 7.66 25.51 -8.81
C GLN A 152 9.05 24.90 -8.55
N PRO A 153 9.74 25.35 -7.47
CA PRO A 153 11.11 24.95 -7.19
C PRO A 153 11.29 23.44 -6.98
N THR A 154 12.50 22.96 -7.28
CA THR A 154 12.88 21.54 -7.34
C THR A 154 13.15 20.88 -5.97
N LYS A 155 12.95 21.59 -4.86
CA LYS A 155 13.23 21.12 -3.49
C LYS A 155 11.94 20.96 -2.69
N PRO A 156 11.91 20.08 -1.65
CA PRO A 156 10.79 20.00 -0.73
C PRO A 156 10.43 21.38 -0.21
N SER A 157 9.15 21.73 -0.31
CA SER A 157 8.71 23.07 0.03
C SER A 157 8.65 23.20 1.55
N PRO A 158 9.33 24.20 2.16
CA PRO A 158 9.11 24.53 3.58
C PRO A 158 7.71 25.08 3.83
N ARG A 159 6.91 25.27 2.77
CA ARG A 159 5.52 25.73 2.89
C ARG A 159 4.66 24.69 3.58
N ALA A 160 3.65 25.21 4.28
CA ALA A 160 2.54 24.42 4.78
C ALA A 160 1.96 23.54 3.67
N PRO A 161 1.57 22.28 3.98
CA PRO A 161 0.91 21.44 3.00
C PRO A 161 -0.34 22.14 2.45
N GLY A 162 -0.59 21.98 1.15
CA GLY A 162 -1.81 22.49 0.51
C GLY A 162 -3.04 21.64 0.86
N ASP A 163 -4.23 22.08 0.45
CA ASP A 163 -5.46 21.29 0.62
C ASP A 163 -5.41 19.98 -0.18
N THR A 164 -4.86 20.02 -1.39
CA THR A 164 -4.63 18.85 -2.24
C THR A 164 -3.73 17.82 -1.56
N GLU A 165 -2.60 18.27 -0.99
CA GLU A 165 -1.67 17.39 -0.25
C GLU A 165 -2.35 16.78 0.98
N ARG A 166 -3.08 17.59 1.77
CA ARG A 166 -3.85 17.09 2.91
C ARG A 166 -4.88 16.04 2.48
N ALA A 167 -5.63 16.29 1.41
CA ALA A 167 -6.64 15.36 0.91
C ALA A 167 -6.02 14.03 0.46
N CYS A 168 -4.87 14.07 -0.23
CA CYS A 168 -4.09 12.89 -0.60
C CYS A 168 -3.61 12.11 0.63
N ILE A 169 -3.04 12.80 1.62
CA ILE A 169 -2.56 12.18 2.86
C ILE A 169 -3.72 11.48 3.60
N GLU A 170 -4.86 12.15 3.76
CA GLU A 170 -6.03 11.56 4.43
C GLU A 170 -6.59 10.37 3.65
N LEU A 171 -6.62 10.45 2.32
CA LEU A 171 -7.06 9.35 1.47
C LEU A 171 -6.18 8.10 1.64
N LEU A 172 -4.85 8.25 1.55
CA LEU A 172 -3.93 7.12 1.74
C LEU A 172 -3.93 6.62 3.19
N ARG A 173 -4.05 7.51 4.18
CA ARG A 173 -4.16 7.15 5.60
C ARG A 173 -5.38 6.27 5.86
N ALA A 174 -6.53 6.59 5.27
CA ALA A 174 -7.74 5.77 5.35
C ALA A 174 -7.56 4.35 4.76
N HIS A 175 -6.49 4.13 4.00
CA HIS A 175 -6.09 2.83 3.43
C HIS A 175 -4.89 2.20 4.14
N GLY A 176 -4.44 2.74 5.26
CA GLY A 176 -3.32 2.22 6.04
C GLY A 176 -1.94 2.62 5.53
N VAL A 177 -1.86 3.65 4.67
CA VAL A 177 -0.62 4.13 4.05
C VAL A 177 -0.27 5.53 4.54
N VAL A 178 0.97 5.72 4.96
CA VAL A 178 1.56 7.04 5.23
C VAL A 178 2.12 7.57 3.93
N LEU A 179 1.48 8.60 3.40
CA LEU A 179 2.03 9.38 2.29
C LEU A 179 2.94 10.47 2.89
N ALA A 180 4.25 10.33 2.71
CA ALA A 180 5.21 11.33 3.20
C ALA A 180 6.45 11.40 2.30
N PRO A 181 6.93 12.61 1.95
CA PRO A 181 8.21 12.76 1.30
C PRO A 181 9.33 12.65 2.35
N ASP A 182 10.57 12.65 1.91
CA ASP A 182 11.68 12.93 2.82
C ASP A 182 11.61 14.39 3.29
N LEU A 183 11.67 14.59 4.61
CA LEU A 183 11.45 15.90 5.22
C LEU A 183 12.77 16.58 5.58
N THR A 184 12.80 17.91 5.46
CA THR A 184 13.75 18.76 6.16
C THR A 184 13.13 19.17 7.51
N LEU A 185 13.91 19.77 8.42
CA LEU A 185 13.36 20.25 9.69
C LEU A 185 12.23 21.27 9.48
N ASP A 186 12.43 22.22 8.56
CA ASP A 186 11.43 23.22 8.22
C ASP A 186 10.15 22.60 7.66
N SER A 187 10.27 21.62 6.76
CA SER A 187 9.09 20.96 6.17
C SER A 187 8.40 20.00 7.13
N TYR A 188 9.12 19.46 8.12
CA TYR A 188 8.56 18.64 9.19
C TYR A 188 7.70 19.44 10.14
N GLU A 189 8.13 20.61 10.61
CA GLU A 189 7.28 21.43 11.49
C GLU A 189 5.92 21.75 10.84
N ALA A 190 5.93 22.02 9.53
CA ALA A 190 4.71 22.23 8.74
C ALA A 190 3.81 20.99 8.58
N ARG A 191 4.37 19.77 8.69
CA ARG A 191 3.68 18.49 8.41
C ARG A 191 3.51 17.60 9.64
N LYS A 192 4.08 17.96 10.77
CA LYS A 192 3.98 17.25 12.04
C LYS A 192 2.53 16.90 12.43
N PRO A 193 1.53 17.78 12.25
CA PRO A 193 0.13 17.44 12.54
C PRO A 193 -0.44 16.34 11.63
N LEU A 194 0.21 16.02 10.51
CA LEU A 194 -0.23 15.00 9.54
C LEU A 194 0.46 13.64 9.76
N MET A 195 1.40 13.54 10.69
CA MET A 195 2.24 12.35 10.94
C MET A 195 2.05 11.76 12.36
N TYR A 196 0.96 12.10 13.03
CA TYR A 196 0.76 11.88 14.46
C TYR A 196 0.70 10.40 14.89
N ASP A 197 0.35 9.47 14.01
CA ASP A 197 0.14 8.05 14.28
C ASP A 197 1.17 7.12 13.59
N PHE A 198 2.12 7.67 12.82
CA PHE A 198 3.24 6.89 12.27
C PHE A 198 4.48 7.02 13.17
N PRO A 199 5.09 5.94 13.65
CA PRO A 199 6.18 6.04 14.62
C PRO A 199 7.49 6.57 14.03
N TYR A 200 7.65 6.54 12.70
CA TYR A 200 8.87 6.95 12.03
C TYR A 200 8.72 8.31 11.33
N ILE A 201 9.83 9.03 11.13
CA ILE A 201 9.87 10.28 10.35
C ILE A 201 10.89 10.10 9.22
N PRO A 202 10.48 10.08 7.93
CA PRO A 202 11.40 10.05 6.82
C PRO A 202 12.13 11.39 6.68
N VAL A 203 13.45 11.34 6.67
CA VAL A 203 14.33 12.50 6.72
C VAL A 203 15.15 12.60 5.44
N GLN A 204 15.16 13.79 4.86
CA GLN A 204 16.14 14.18 3.86
C GLN A 204 17.45 14.49 4.57
N LEU A 205 18.50 13.74 4.23
CA LEU A 205 19.84 13.89 4.81
C LEU A 205 20.87 14.16 3.70
N SER A 206 21.84 15.03 3.98
CA SER A 206 22.97 15.27 3.10
C SER A 206 23.81 14.01 2.88
N GLN A 207 24.35 13.85 1.67
CA GLN A 207 25.33 12.81 1.36
C GLN A 207 26.78 13.21 1.73
N ASP A 208 26.98 14.42 2.25
CA ASP A 208 28.25 14.85 2.85
C ASP A 208 28.28 14.49 4.35
N PRO A 209 29.24 13.67 4.82
CA PRO A 209 29.26 13.18 6.20
C PRO A 209 29.29 14.26 7.29
N ALA A 210 30.04 15.35 7.07
CA ALA A 210 30.13 16.43 8.05
C ALA A 210 28.81 17.19 8.18
N THR A 211 28.18 17.51 7.04
CA THR A 211 26.85 18.13 6.99
C THR A 211 25.79 17.22 7.63
N ALA A 212 25.77 15.94 7.24
CA ALA A 212 24.83 14.94 7.74
C ALA A 212 24.90 14.79 9.27
N ALA A 213 26.10 14.81 9.85
CA ALA A 213 26.28 14.75 11.30
C ALA A 213 25.63 15.95 12.02
N GLY A 214 25.68 17.15 11.41
CA GLY A 214 24.98 18.33 11.92
C GLY A 214 23.46 18.19 11.87
N GLU A 215 22.94 17.72 10.72
CA GLU A 215 21.51 17.48 10.51
C GLU A 215 20.96 16.43 11.49
N VAL A 216 21.67 15.32 11.71
CA VAL A 216 21.29 14.27 12.66
C VAL A 216 21.12 14.81 14.08
N ARG A 217 22.08 15.62 14.57
CA ARG A 217 21.96 16.24 15.90
C ARG A 217 20.72 17.12 16.01
N ALA A 218 20.42 17.88 14.96
CA ALA A 218 19.25 18.74 14.92
C ALA A 218 17.93 17.92 14.90
N TRP A 219 17.87 16.83 14.16
CA TRP A 219 16.73 15.91 14.16
C TRP A 219 16.51 15.20 15.49
N ILE A 220 17.59 14.73 16.14
CA ILE A 220 17.50 14.13 17.48
C ILE A 220 16.93 15.15 18.46
N ALA A 221 17.40 16.40 18.43
CA ALA A 221 16.89 17.46 19.29
C ALA A 221 15.41 17.77 19.00
N ALA A 222 15.01 17.87 17.72
CA ALA A 222 13.65 18.19 17.31
C ALA A 222 12.62 17.08 17.66
N THR A 223 13.08 15.83 17.75
CA THR A 223 12.21 14.65 18.00
C THR A 223 12.31 14.13 19.43
N ALA A 224 13.21 14.67 20.26
CA ALA A 224 13.37 14.30 21.65
C ALA A 224 12.04 14.39 22.43
N GLY A 225 11.67 13.30 23.12
CA GLY A 225 10.45 13.23 23.92
C GLY A 225 9.14 13.11 23.12
N THR A 226 9.18 13.11 21.78
CA THR A 226 7.97 12.98 20.95
C THR A 226 7.49 11.52 20.80
N GLY A 227 8.35 10.55 21.13
CA GLY A 227 8.11 9.13 20.85
C GLY A 227 8.24 8.74 19.37
N LYS A 228 8.67 9.68 18.50
CA LYS A 228 8.93 9.45 17.08
C LYS A 228 10.41 9.14 16.84
N LEU A 229 10.69 8.32 15.84
CA LEU A 229 12.04 7.93 15.45
C LEU A 229 12.36 8.39 14.02
N PRO A 230 13.21 9.42 13.84
CA PRO A 230 13.64 9.82 12.51
C PRO A 230 14.49 8.73 11.85
N PHE A 231 14.39 8.61 10.53
CA PHE A 231 15.23 7.73 9.72
C PHE A 231 15.53 8.37 8.36
N ALA A 232 16.66 8.00 7.75
CA ALA A 232 17.02 8.47 6.42
C ALA A 232 17.56 7.33 5.54
N ILE A 233 17.33 7.42 4.23
CA ILE A 233 17.91 6.56 3.18
C ILE A 233 18.76 7.47 2.25
N PRO A 234 19.97 7.89 2.64
CA PRO A 234 20.66 8.96 1.94
C PRO A 234 21.19 8.55 0.56
N ILE A 235 21.48 7.25 0.38
CA ILE A 235 21.92 6.66 -0.88
C ILE A 235 21.00 5.49 -1.18
N ASP A 236 20.16 5.67 -2.20
CA ASP A 236 19.24 4.65 -2.68
C ASP A 236 19.97 3.60 -3.55
N GLU A 237 19.60 2.33 -3.37
CA GLU A 237 20.10 1.13 -4.05
C GLU A 237 21.60 1.20 -4.41
N PRO A 238 22.49 1.34 -3.40
CA PRO A 238 23.88 1.69 -3.63
C PRO A 238 24.60 0.62 -4.46
N PRO A 239 25.15 0.96 -5.65
CA PRO A 239 26.00 0.03 -6.40
C PRO A 239 27.30 -0.22 -5.62
N PRO A 240 28.07 -1.28 -5.93
CA PRO A 240 29.30 -1.64 -5.20
C PRO A 240 30.25 -0.46 -4.96
N LYS A 241 30.43 0.42 -5.95
CA LYS A 241 31.29 1.61 -5.86
C LYS A 241 30.82 2.69 -4.86
N LYS A 242 29.57 2.64 -4.40
CA LYS A 242 28.98 3.59 -3.43
C LYS A 242 28.92 3.05 -2.00
N ARG A 243 29.19 1.75 -1.78
CA ARG A 243 29.08 1.12 -0.46
C ARG A 243 30.02 1.72 0.60
N ALA A 244 31.24 2.11 0.19
CA ALA A 244 32.15 2.83 1.09
C ALA A 244 31.60 4.20 1.53
N ALA A 245 30.87 4.89 0.66
CA ALA A 245 30.21 6.16 1.00
C ALA A 245 29.03 5.95 1.95
N VAL A 246 28.24 4.87 1.74
CA VAL A 246 27.18 4.46 2.70
C VAL A 246 27.79 4.24 4.08
N ARG A 247 28.89 3.49 4.17
CA ARG A 247 29.58 3.24 5.43
C ARG A 247 30.06 4.53 6.10
N ALA A 248 30.74 5.41 5.35
CA ALA A 248 31.24 6.67 5.88
C ALA A 248 30.10 7.57 6.42
N LEU A 249 28.96 7.61 5.74
CA LEU A 249 27.78 8.33 6.21
C LEU A 249 27.18 7.70 7.46
N ALA A 250 27.03 6.38 7.50
CA ALA A 250 26.52 5.65 8.65
C ALA A 250 27.40 5.89 9.91
N ASP A 251 28.73 5.86 9.75
CA ASP A 251 29.67 6.15 10.83
C ASP A 251 29.54 7.61 11.33
N ALA A 252 29.33 8.57 10.42
CA ALA A 252 29.11 9.96 10.79
C ALA A 252 27.77 10.17 11.53
N VAL A 253 26.70 9.49 11.08
CA VAL A 253 25.40 9.48 11.78
C VAL A 253 25.55 8.87 13.18
N ARG A 254 26.28 7.77 13.32
CA ARG A 254 26.59 7.15 14.62
C ARG A 254 27.33 8.11 15.54
N ALA A 255 28.40 8.73 15.04
CA ALA A 255 29.20 9.69 15.80
C ALA A 255 28.40 10.93 16.23
N ALA A 256 27.34 11.28 15.48
CA ALA A 256 26.40 12.35 15.81
C ALA A 256 25.33 11.95 16.86
N GLY A 257 25.35 10.72 17.37
CA GLY A 257 24.38 10.20 18.34
C GLY A 257 23.22 9.42 17.71
N GLY A 258 23.30 9.13 16.41
CA GLY A 258 22.33 8.26 15.73
C GLY A 258 22.40 6.80 16.19
N GLY A 259 21.31 6.09 15.97
CA GLY A 259 21.14 4.70 16.31
C GLY A 259 19.69 4.26 16.51
N PRO A 260 19.47 3.00 16.95
CA PRO A 260 18.16 2.34 16.96
C PRO A 260 17.06 3.04 17.77
N LYS A 261 17.42 4.02 18.61
CA LYS A 261 16.49 4.72 19.52
C LYS A 261 16.42 6.22 19.31
N THR A 262 17.29 6.78 18.45
CA THR A 262 17.47 8.23 18.33
C THR A 262 17.38 8.71 16.89
N PHE A 263 18.01 8.00 15.95
CA PHE A 263 17.97 8.27 14.51
C PHE A 263 18.43 7.03 13.74
N LEU A 264 17.58 6.44 12.90
CA LEU A 264 17.94 5.25 12.12
C LEU A 264 18.67 5.63 10.83
N PHE A 265 19.90 5.14 10.65
CA PHE A 265 20.51 5.13 9.33
C PHE A 265 20.03 3.91 8.55
N ALA A 266 19.32 4.14 7.44
CA ALA A 266 18.75 3.08 6.62
C ALA A 266 19.42 2.97 5.24
N VAL A 267 19.32 1.79 4.63
CA VAL A 267 19.78 1.54 3.25
C VAL A 267 18.82 0.59 2.53
N THR A 268 18.59 0.85 1.24
CA THR A 268 17.87 -0.04 0.31
C THR A 268 18.83 -1.09 -0.28
N ASP A 269 19.41 -1.93 0.58
CA ASP A 269 20.28 -3.07 0.22
C ASP A 269 20.16 -4.14 1.31
N GLU A 270 20.71 -5.33 1.06
CA GLU A 270 20.89 -6.36 2.08
C GLU A 270 22.14 -6.09 2.94
N PRO A 271 22.30 -6.74 4.11
CA PRO A 271 23.53 -6.69 4.88
C PRO A 271 24.74 -7.11 4.03
N ARG A 272 25.78 -6.27 4.06
CA ARG A 272 27.04 -6.49 3.36
C ARG A 272 28.21 -6.41 4.35
N PRO A 273 29.28 -7.19 4.16
CA PRO A 273 30.52 -7.04 4.94
C PRO A 273 31.04 -5.60 4.94
N GLU A 274 30.91 -4.88 3.82
CA GLU A 274 31.34 -3.48 3.67
C GLU A 274 30.62 -2.52 4.64
N TYR A 275 29.37 -2.81 4.99
CA TYR A 275 28.60 -1.99 5.93
C TYR A 275 28.98 -2.28 7.39
N GLY A 276 29.44 -3.49 7.69
CA GLY A 276 29.67 -3.93 9.07
C GLY A 276 28.40 -3.81 9.91
N ASP A 277 28.52 -3.23 11.10
CA ASP A 277 27.42 -2.98 12.03
C ASP A 277 26.80 -1.58 11.90
N ALA A 278 27.32 -0.72 11.02
CA ALA A 278 27.03 0.72 11.00
C ALA A 278 25.58 1.07 10.62
N VAL A 279 24.93 0.26 9.76
CA VAL A 279 23.54 0.47 9.31
C VAL A 279 22.55 -0.04 10.35
N ASP A 280 21.55 0.76 10.71
CA ASP A 280 20.52 0.41 11.69
C ASP A 280 19.35 -0.37 11.08
N LEU A 281 18.96 0.01 9.85
CA LEU A 281 17.78 -0.52 9.17
C LEU A 281 18.11 -0.91 7.73
N TYR A 282 17.82 -2.17 7.38
CA TYR A 282 17.91 -2.66 6.02
C TYR A 282 16.52 -2.75 5.42
N ILE A 283 16.38 -2.22 4.20
CA ILE A 283 15.13 -2.23 3.44
C ILE A 283 15.39 -3.04 2.18
N HIS A 284 14.89 -4.27 2.11
CA HIS A 284 15.21 -5.13 0.98
C HIS A 284 14.12 -6.16 0.70
N TRP A 285 13.94 -6.53 -0.57
CA TRP A 285 12.95 -7.54 -0.97
C TRP A 285 13.24 -8.96 -0.42
N ASN A 286 14.46 -9.21 0.07
CA ASN A 286 14.84 -10.45 0.80
C ASN A 286 14.62 -10.41 2.32
N ALA A 287 13.79 -9.50 2.84
CA ALA A 287 13.68 -9.27 4.29
C ALA A 287 13.30 -10.52 5.13
N ALA A 288 12.88 -11.65 4.56
CA ALA A 288 12.69 -12.91 5.30
C ALA A 288 13.94 -13.41 6.06
N ARG A 289 15.18 -13.08 5.61
CA ARG A 289 16.42 -13.74 6.09
C ARG A 289 17.63 -12.82 6.26
N LEU A 290 17.46 -11.62 6.81
CA LEU A 290 18.64 -10.81 7.13
C LEU A 290 19.43 -11.49 8.27
N ILE A 291 20.73 -11.69 8.06
CA ILE A 291 21.63 -12.39 9.00
C ILE A 291 21.65 -11.64 10.34
N GLY A 292 21.39 -12.36 11.45
CA GLY A 292 21.38 -11.82 12.81
C GLY A 292 20.03 -11.21 13.16
N ASP A 293 19.18 -11.97 13.86
CA ASP A 293 17.79 -11.65 14.27
C ASP A 293 17.62 -10.38 15.16
N SER A 294 18.64 -9.55 15.32
CA SER A 294 18.63 -8.38 16.20
C SER A 294 18.34 -7.04 15.53
N LYS A 295 18.31 -6.95 14.19
CA LYS A 295 18.08 -5.68 13.47
C LYS A 295 16.67 -5.61 12.89
N GLU A 296 16.04 -4.43 12.99
CA GLU A 296 14.78 -4.16 12.30
C GLU A 296 14.98 -4.30 10.79
N ARG A 297 13.93 -4.80 10.11
CA ARG A 297 13.96 -5.06 8.67
C ARG A 297 12.67 -4.61 8.05
N TRP A 298 12.76 -3.79 7.02
CA TRP A 298 11.62 -3.45 6.19
C TRP A 298 11.77 -4.15 4.85
N THR A 299 10.68 -4.26 4.13
CA THR A 299 10.70 -4.65 2.72
C THR A 299 10.27 -3.46 1.89
N TYR A 300 10.56 -3.51 0.59
CA TYR A 300 10.10 -2.49 -0.35
C TYR A 300 9.56 -3.12 -1.62
N ASN A 301 8.54 -2.48 -2.20
CA ASN A 301 7.83 -2.91 -3.41
C ASN A 301 7.49 -4.42 -3.37
N GLY A 302 7.12 -4.98 -4.52
CA GLY A 302 6.86 -6.42 -4.59
C GLY A 302 6.80 -6.90 -6.02
N LYS A 303 7.25 -8.14 -6.23
CA LYS A 303 7.00 -8.89 -7.45
C LYS A 303 6.84 -10.37 -7.12
N PRO A 304 5.90 -11.10 -7.76
CA PRO A 304 5.83 -12.54 -7.60
C PRO A 304 7.15 -13.20 -8.03
N PRO A 305 7.58 -14.28 -7.35
CA PRO A 305 6.92 -15.00 -6.26
C PRO A 305 7.28 -14.48 -4.85
N ARG A 306 7.93 -13.32 -4.72
CA ARG A 306 8.41 -12.81 -3.42
C ARG A 306 7.37 -11.97 -2.69
N ALA A 307 6.61 -11.18 -3.41
CA ALA A 307 5.43 -10.49 -2.91
C ALA A 307 4.46 -10.21 -4.05
N GLY A 308 3.21 -9.84 -3.80
CA GLY A 308 2.37 -9.34 -4.89
C GLY A 308 2.91 -8.01 -5.45
N SER A 309 2.68 -7.77 -6.73
CA SER A 309 3.14 -6.55 -7.39
C SER A 309 2.12 -5.42 -7.26
N MET A 310 2.63 -4.19 -7.40
CA MET A 310 1.81 -2.99 -7.41
C MET A 310 1.38 -2.57 -8.81
N VAL A 311 1.93 -3.08 -9.91
CA VAL A 311 1.47 -2.68 -11.25
C VAL A 311 0.05 -3.17 -11.54
N VAL A 312 -0.70 -2.42 -12.35
CA VAL A 312 -2.14 -2.69 -12.57
C VAL A 312 -2.43 -3.97 -13.33
N ASP A 313 -1.51 -4.39 -14.18
CA ASP A 313 -1.60 -5.60 -14.98
C ASP A 313 -0.95 -6.82 -14.32
N ALA A 314 -0.53 -6.70 -13.05
CA ALA A 314 0.06 -7.80 -12.30
C ALA A 314 -0.92 -8.95 -12.05
N VAL A 315 -0.36 -10.14 -11.84
CA VAL A 315 -1.13 -11.32 -11.44
C VAL A 315 -1.80 -11.10 -10.07
N THR A 316 -3.06 -11.51 -9.97
CA THR A 316 -3.84 -11.46 -8.72
C THR A 316 -3.19 -12.31 -7.61
N PRO A 317 -3.31 -11.90 -6.33
CA PRO A 317 -4.11 -10.79 -5.81
C PRO A 317 -3.30 -9.50 -5.54
N GLY A 318 -2.11 -9.35 -6.12
CA GLY A 318 -1.29 -8.14 -6.00
C GLY A 318 -1.01 -7.69 -4.55
N THR A 319 -1.17 -6.40 -4.28
CA THR A 319 -0.88 -5.74 -2.99
C THR A 319 -1.65 -6.31 -1.79
N ARG A 320 -2.75 -7.05 -1.99
CA ARG A 320 -3.45 -7.75 -0.89
C ARG A 320 -2.53 -8.70 -0.12
N THR A 321 -1.58 -9.33 -0.82
CA THR A 321 -0.63 -10.27 -0.19
C THR A 321 0.25 -9.62 0.87
N TRP A 322 0.47 -8.31 0.82
CA TRP A 322 1.47 -7.62 1.63
C TRP A 322 1.19 -7.74 3.12
N GLY A 323 -0.06 -7.61 3.56
CA GLY A 323 -0.38 -7.75 4.98
C GLY A 323 -0.19 -9.17 5.53
N TRP A 324 -0.50 -10.19 4.72
CA TRP A 324 -0.27 -11.60 5.09
C TRP A 324 1.22 -11.93 5.15
N ILE A 325 1.99 -11.47 4.16
CA ILE A 325 3.46 -11.60 4.16
C ILE A 325 4.06 -10.86 5.36
N ALA A 326 3.61 -9.62 5.62
CA ALA A 326 4.11 -8.82 6.72
C ALA A 326 3.85 -9.48 8.08
N HIS A 327 2.68 -10.09 8.28
CA HIS A 327 2.40 -10.91 9.46
C HIS A 327 3.34 -12.13 9.53
N ARG A 328 3.41 -12.92 8.46
CA ARG A 328 4.15 -14.20 8.42
C ARG A 328 5.65 -14.04 8.65
N TYR A 329 6.23 -12.92 8.18
CA TYR A 329 7.66 -12.63 8.24
C TYR A 329 8.03 -11.51 9.22
N ASN A 330 7.07 -11.06 10.04
CA ASN A 330 7.25 -9.97 11.01
C ASN A 330 7.85 -8.70 10.40
N ILE A 331 7.28 -8.24 9.28
CA ILE A 331 7.69 -6.99 8.63
C ILE A 331 6.89 -5.84 9.26
N PRO A 332 7.53 -4.89 9.95
CA PRO A 332 6.82 -3.78 10.60
C PRO A 332 6.33 -2.76 9.57
N VAL A 333 7.16 -2.40 8.58
CA VAL A 333 6.83 -1.41 7.56
C VAL A 333 7.12 -1.95 6.16
N TRP A 334 6.18 -1.72 5.25
CA TRP A 334 6.35 -1.91 3.81
C TRP A 334 6.64 -0.56 3.16
N TYR A 335 7.81 -0.41 2.54
CA TYR A 335 8.17 0.80 1.80
C TYR A 335 7.65 0.73 0.36
N VAL A 336 7.04 1.81 -0.11
CA VAL A 336 6.65 2.00 -1.51
C VAL A 336 7.47 3.17 -2.06
N TRP A 337 8.19 2.91 -3.15
CA TRP A 337 9.15 3.85 -3.73
C TRP A 337 8.51 5.16 -4.19
N ASP A 338 7.26 5.12 -4.65
CA ASP A 338 6.43 6.29 -4.91
C ASP A 338 4.93 5.91 -4.90
N ALA A 339 4.07 6.84 -4.48
CA ALA A 339 2.62 6.72 -4.58
C ALA A 339 1.99 7.61 -5.65
N LEU A 340 2.68 8.68 -6.07
CA LEU A 340 2.17 9.75 -6.94
C LEU A 340 3.08 9.97 -8.17
N TYR A 341 3.71 8.93 -8.70
CA TYR A 341 4.58 8.98 -9.89
C TYR A 341 3.80 9.27 -11.19
N TRP A 342 3.16 10.44 -11.25
CA TRP A 342 2.29 10.85 -12.33
C TRP A 342 3.05 11.43 -13.53
N HIS A 343 4.34 11.72 -13.34
CA HIS A 343 5.25 12.07 -14.43
C HIS A 343 6.50 11.21 -14.38
N ASP A 344 6.95 10.75 -15.54
CA ASP A 344 8.19 9.96 -15.65
C ASP A 344 9.44 10.84 -15.50
N ARG A 345 9.63 11.37 -14.29
CA ARG A 345 10.65 12.36 -13.94
C ARG A 345 12.06 11.79 -13.83
N HIS A 346 12.19 10.47 -13.64
CA HIS A 346 13.47 9.77 -13.62
C HIS A 346 13.95 9.43 -15.04
N ASN A 347 13.05 9.04 -15.95
CA ASN A 347 13.44 8.52 -17.26
C ASN A 347 13.10 9.46 -18.41
N ARG A 348 13.46 10.73 -18.24
CA ARG A 348 13.03 11.82 -19.15
C ARG A 348 13.59 11.73 -20.57
N LYS A 349 14.56 10.85 -20.87
CA LYS A 349 15.19 10.69 -22.19
C LYS A 349 15.56 12.05 -22.86
N GLY A 350 16.05 13.00 -22.04
CA GLY A 350 16.43 14.35 -22.48
C GLY A 350 15.34 15.44 -22.34
N ALA A 351 14.09 15.09 -22.00
CA ALA A 351 13.02 16.05 -21.79
C ALA A 351 13.19 16.87 -20.49
N PRO A 352 12.74 18.14 -20.44
CA PRO A 352 12.71 18.90 -19.20
C PRO A 352 11.75 18.28 -18.17
N LEU A 353 11.90 18.67 -16.90
CA LEU A 353 10.89 18.35 -15.89
C LEU A 353 9.53 18.94 -16.31
N PRO A 354 8.41 18.26 -16.02
CA PRO A 354 8.30 17.07 -15.17
C PRO A 354 8.60 15.72 -15.85
N GLY A 355 8.84 15.70 -17.16
CA GLY A 355 8.89 14.46 -17.95
C GLY A 355 7.54 14.15 -18.61
N ARG A 356 7.35 12.90 -19.06
CA ARG A 356 6.10 12.46 -19.70
C ARG A 356 5.01 12.30 -18.64
N ALA A 357 3.87 12.96 -18.83
CA ALA A 357 2.71 12.79 -17.95
C ALA A 357 2.02 11.44 -18.19
N LEU A 358 1.51 10.85 -17.11
CA LEU A 358 0.65 9.68 -17.13
C LEU A 358 -0.73 10.05 -17.70
N VAL A 359 -1.13 9.39 -18.79
CA VAL A 359 -2.48 9.47 -19.34
C VAL A 359 -3.07 8.06 -19.33
N SER A 360 -3.44 7.63 -18.12
CA SER A 360 -3.83 6.24 -17.83
C SER A 360 -4.98 5.69 -18.68
N THR A 361 -5.84 6.54 -19.25
CA THR A 361 -6.95 6.13 -20.14
C THR A 361 -6.49 5.77 -21.55
N THR A 362 -5.26 6.13 -21.93
CA THR A 362 -4.69 5.79 -23.25
C THR A 362 -3.45 4.91 -23.15
N ASP A 363 -2.65 5.11 -22.10
CA ASP A 363 -1.46 4.32 -21.80
C ASP A 363 -1.15 4.39 -20.29
N ALA A 364 -1.21 3.24 -19.64
CA ALA A 364 -0.99 3.08 -18.20
C ALA A 364 0.49 3.02 -17.81
N VAL A 365 1.43 3.01 -18.76
CA VAL A 365 2.87 3.07 -18.44
C VAL A 365 3.17 4.36 -17.69
N SER A 366 3.63 4.25 -16.45
CA SER A 366 4.07 5.38 -15.61
C SER A 366 5.60 5.48 -15.57
N PHE A 367 6.29 4.34 -15.51
CA PHE A 367 7.75 4.22 -15.52
C PHE A 367 8.24 3.54 -16.80
N ASP A 368 9.24 4.12 -17.49
CA ASP A 368 9.93 3.53 -18.65
C ASP A 368 11.38 4.04 -18.76
N ASP A 369 12.35 3.25 -18.31
CA ASP A 369 13.79 3.58 -18.44
C ASP A 369 14.41 3.16 -19.79
N GLY A 370 13.63 2.49 -20.64
CA GLY A 370 14.04 1.95 -21.94
C GLY A 370 14.35 0.45 -21.92
N GLU A 371 14.65 -0.13 -20.75
CA GLU A 371 14.84 -1.58 -20.54
C GLU A 371 13.64 -2.17 -19.80
N ASP A 372 13.25 -1.52 -18.70
CA ASP A 372 12.12 -1.88 -17.86
C ASP A 372 11.01 -0.82 -17.92
N HIS A 373 9.77 -1.30 -17.87
CA HIS A 373 8.59 -0.46 -17.80
C HIS A 373 7.48 -1.09 -16.98
N GLY A 374 6.75 -0.26 -16.25
CA GLY A 374 5.68 -0.67 -15.35
C GLY A 374 4.40 0.12 -15.60
N ASN A 375 3.27 -0.59 -15.69
CA ASN A 375 1.96 0.03 -15.77
C ASN A 375 1.48 0.45 -14.38
N LEU A 376 1.39 1.76 -14.15
CA LEU A 376 1.10 2.36 -12.85
C LEU A 376 2.08 1.96 -11.72
N ASP A 377 3.33 1.67 -12.08
CA ASP A 377 4.44 1.62 -11.12
C ASP A 377 4.66 3.00 -10.48
N GLY A 378 4.87 3.03 -9.16
CA GLY A 378 4.96 4.28 -8.40
C GLY A 378 3.64 5.05 -8.27
N VAL A 379 2.50 4.47 -8.67
CA VAL A 379 1.20 5.16 -8.72
C VAL A 379 0.16 4.36 -7.93
N LEU A 380 -0.06 4.73 -6.66
CA LEU A 380 -1.12 4.14 -5.82
C LEU A 380 -2.45 4.91 -5.93
N THR A 381 -2.39 6.20 -6.26
CA THR A 381 -3.57 7.03 -6.55
C THR A 381 -3.42 7.62 -7.95
N LEU A 382 -4.53 7.81 -8.64
CA LEU A 382 -4.54 8.49 -9.95
C LEU A 382 -4.82 9.98 -9.74
N PRO A 383 -4.28 10.87 -10.59
CA PRO A 383 -4.65 12.27 -10.55
C PRO A 383 -6.13 12.41 -10.96
N ASP A 384 -6.89 13.20 -10.22
CA ASP A 384 -8.19 13.68 -10.65
C ASP A 384 -8.05 14.92 -11.56
N ARG A 385 -9.17 15.45 -12.05
CA ARG A 385 -9.18 16.63 -12.95
C ARG A 385 -8.63 17.90 -12.30
N ASN A 386 -8.61 17.97 -10.97
CA ASN A 386 -8.16 19.13 -10.20
C ASN A 386 -6.75 18.92 -9.63
N GLY A 387 -6.09 17.81 -9.98
CA GLY A 387 -4.76 17.45 -9.48
C GLY A 387 -4.75 16.83 -8.07
N SER A 388 -5.92 16.45 -7.54
CA SER A 388 -6.06 15.71 -6.28
C SER A 388 -5.94 14.20 -6.48
N CYS A 389 -5.85 13.46 -5.38
CA CYS A 389 -5.72 12.00 -5.40
C CYS A 389 -7.08 11.31 -5.54
N ARG A 390 -7.21 10.47 -6.57
CA ARG A 390 -8.33 9.56 -6.77
C ARG A 390 -7.97 8.16 -6.28
N PRO A 391 -8.81 7.51 -5.45
CA PRO A 391 -8.53 6.17 -4.95
C PRO A 391 -8.56 5.14 -6.08
N THR A 392 -7.89 4.00 -5.84
CA THR A 392 -7.76 2.91 -6.81
C THR A 392 -8.18 1.57 -6.21
N LEU A 393 -8.54 0.61 -7.06
CA LEU A 393 -8.78 -0.77 -6.64
C LEU A 393 -7.53 -1.40 -6.01
N ARG A 394 -6.33 -1.09 -6.51
CA ARG A 394 -5.07 -1.55 -5.89
C ARG A 394 -4.85 -0.99 -4.48
N LEU A 395 -5.21 0.27 -4.22
CA LEU A 395 -5.15 0.85 -2.88
C LEU A 395 -6.18 0.21 -1.94
N ALA A 396 -7.38 -0.11 -2.45
CA ALA A 396 -8.37 -0.87 -1.70
C ALA A 396 -7.90 -2.31 -1.38
N ALA A 397 -7.24 -2.98 -2.34
CA ALA A 397 -6.64 -4.30 -2.14
C ALA A 397 -5.51 -4.27 -1.10
N LEU A 398 -4.69 -3.21 -1.09
CA LEU A 398 -3.68 -3.00 -0.06
C LEU A 398 -4.32 -2.87 1.32
N ARG A 399 -5.34 -2.01 1.48
CA ARG A 399 -6.10 -1.89 2.74
C ARG A 399 -6.65 -3.23 3.20
N ARG A 400 -7.23 -4.03 2.28
CA ARG A 400 -7.72 -5.39 2.57
C ARG A 400 -6.63 -6.27 3.15
N GLY A 401 -5.44 -6.27 2.55
CA GLY A 401 -4.27 -6.99 3.08
C GLY A 401 -3.89 -6.54 4.50
N LEU A 402 -3.84 -5.22 4.74
CA LEU A 402 -3.50 -4.66 6.05
C LEU A 402 -4.55 -4.97 7.13
N GLN A 403 -5.83 -5.00 6.76
CA GLN A 403 -6.90 -5.43 7.68
C GLN A 403 -6.87 -6.94 7.94
N ASP A 404 -6.49 -7.75 6.96
CA ASP A 404 -6.20 -9.18 7.17
C ASP A 404 -5.05 -9.38 8.15
N ARG A 405 -3.98 -8.56 8.06
CA ARG A 405 -2.90 -8.56 9.07
C ARG A 405 -3.43 -8.26 10.47
N ALA A 406 -4.27 -7.25 10.62
CA ALA A 406 -4.85 -6.91 11.91
C ALA A 406 -5.73 -8.05 12.47
N LEU A 407 -6.48 -8.75 11.60
CA LEU A 407 -7.22 -9.96 11.97
C LEU A 407 -6.29 -11.11 12.38
N LEU A 408 -5.20 -11.34 11.66
CA LEU A 408 -4.17 -12.33 11.99
C LEU A 408 -3.55 -12.04 13.36
N GLU A 409 -3.23 -10.78 13.66
CA GLU A 409 -2.69 -10.38 14.97
C GLU A 409 -3.71 -10.59 16.10
N ALA A 410 -4.99 -10.30 15.87
CA ALA A 410 -6.06 -10.59 16.81
C ALA A 410 -6.25 -12.10 17.02
N ALA A 411 -6.29 -12.87 15.92
CA ALA A 411 -6.38 -14.33 15.94
C ALA A 411 -5.18 -14.97 16.65
N ALA A 412 -3.96 -14.46 16.46
CA ALA A 412 -2.75 -14.97 17.10
C ALA A 412 -2.78 -14.80 18.63
N LYS A 413 -3.43 -13.75 19.15
CA LYS A 413 -3.66 -13.57 20.59
C LYS A 413 -4.64 -14.61 21.15
N CYS A 414 -5.64 -15.02 20.36
CA CYS A 414 -6.65 -16.00 20.77
C CYS A 414 -6.19 -17.46 20.59
N LYS A 415 -5.64 -17.78 19.42
CA LYS A 415 -5.32 -19.14 18.93
C LYS A 415 -4.01 -19.10 18.13
N PRO A 416 -2.85 -18.98 18.81
CA PRO A 416 -1.57 -18.73 18.16
C PRO A 416 -1.16 -19.82 17.16
N ALA A 417 -1.24 -21.09 17.55
CA ALA A 417 -0.82 -22.22 16.71
C ALA A 417 -1.68 -22.36 15.44
N ASP A 418 -3.01 -22.25 15.57
CA ASP A 418 -3.92 -22.35 14.42
C ASP A 418 -3.76 -21.17 13.46
N THR A 419 -3.51 -19.97 14.00
CA THR A 419 -3.27 -18.76 13.21
C THR A 419 -1.96 -18.85 12.45
N ALA A 420 -0.88 -19.27 13.11
CA ALA A 420 0.42 -19.48 12.48
C ALA A 420 0.34 -20.52 11.35
N ARG A 421 -0.41 -21.61 11.56
CA ARG A 421 -0.66 -22.63 10.53
C ARG A 421 -1.41 -22.04 9.33
N LEU A 422 -2.49 -21.29 9.55
CA LEU A 422 -3.24 -20.65 8.47
C LEU A 422 -2.39 -19.63 7.69
N ALA A 423 -1.58 -18.82 8.39
CA ALA A 423 -0.67 -17.88 7.74
C ALA A 423 0.37 -18.59 6.86
N ALA A 424 0.89 -19.74 7.32
CA ALA A 424 1.81 -20.56 6.54
C ALA A 424 1.13 -21.33 5.38
N GLU A 425 -0.15 -21.70 5.52
CA GLU A 425 -0.96 -22.27 4.43
C GLU A 425 -1.17 -21.23 3.31
N MET A 426 -1.53 -19.99 3.68
CA MET A 426 -1.80 -18.93 2.71
C MET A 426 -0.52 -18.36 2.09
N ILE A 427 0.55 -18.23 2.88
CA ILE A 427 1.87 -17.75 2.44
C ILE A 427 2.94 -18.80 2.80
N PRO A 428 3.10 -19.87 1.99
CA PRO A 428 4.11 -20.90 2.25
C PRO A 428 5.53 -20.37 2.16
N ARG A 429 5.78 -19.49 1.19
CA ARG A 429 7.08 -18.85 0.92
C ARG A 429 6.86 -17.45 0.32
N ALA A 430 7.65 -16.48 0.75
CA ALA A 430 7.66 -15.11 0.26
C ALA A 430 9.02 -14.47 0.57
N LEU A 431 9.27 -13.25 0.06
CA LEU A 431 10.52 -12.50 0.24
C LEU A 431 11.73 -13.40 -0.08
N GLY A 432 12.73 -13.45 0.80
CA GLY A 432 13.93 -14.29 0.64
C GLY A 432 13.72 -15.80 0.82
N ASP A 433 12.54 -16.26 1.22
CA ASP A 433 12.19 -17.69 1.24
C ASP A 433 11.65 -18.17 -0.13
N ALA A 434 11.23 -17.25 -0.99
CA ALA A 434 10.77 -17.55 -2.34
C ALA A 434 11.93 -17.54 -3.35
N PRO A 435 11.84 -18.32 -4.44
CA PRO A 435 12.84 -18.27 -5.52
C PRO A 435 12.87 -16.88 -6.17
N SER A 436 13.93 -16.60 -6.93
CA SER A 436 14.07 -15.29 -7.57
C SER A 436 13.06 -15.01 -8.66
N GLU A 437 12.62 -16.07 -9.32
CA GLU A 437 11.66 -16.07 -10.41
C GLU A 437 10.70 -17.26 -10.25
N GLY A 438 9.55 -17.18 -10.93
CA GLY A 438 8.58 -18.28 -11.02
C GLY A 438 7.24 -17.98 -10.35
N THR A 439 6.43 -19.03 -10.18
CA THR A 439 5.05 -18.93 -9.69
C THR A 439 5.00 -18.65 -8.18
N PRO A 440 4.13 -17.72 -7.74
CA PRO A 440 3.92 -17.46 -6.31
C PRO A 440 3.51 -18.73 -5.56
N GLY A 441 3.90 -18.82 -4.30
CA GLY A 441 3.52 -19.94 -3.43
C GLY A 441 2.11 -19.84 -2.84
N TRP A 442 1.43 -18.71 -3.04
CA TRP A 442 0.10 -18.42 -2.48
C TRP A 442 -1.02 -18.60 -3.52
N PRO A 443 -2.28 -18.77 -3.08
CA PRO A 443 -3.42 -18.86 -3.99
C PRO A 443 -3.60 -17.58 -4.84
N THR A 444 -3.89 -17.76 -6.13
CA THR A 444 -4.25 -16.65 -7.04
C THR A 444 -5.76 -16.45 -7.14
N ASP A 445 -6.55 -17.41 -6.66
CA ASP A 445 -8.02 -17.38 -6.67
C ASP A 445 -8.59 -16.68 -5.42
N GLU A 446 -9.53 -15.78 -5.64
CA GLU A 446 -10.17 -14.95 -4.62
C GLU A 446 -10.97 -15.78 -3.61
N ALA A 447 -11.57 -16.91 -4.02
CA ALA A 447 -12.34 -17.75 -3.11
C ALA A 447 -11.48 -18.38 -2.00
N ALA A 448 -10.22 -18.70 -2.29
CA ALA A 448 -9.27 -19.18 -1.29
C ALA A 448 -8.98 -18.11 -0.22
N TRP A 449 -8.78 -16.86 -0.63
CA TRP A 449 -8.54 -15.75 0.29
C TRP A 449 -9.75 -15.44 1.17
N GLU A 450 -10.95 -15.46 0.60
CA GLU A 450 -12.17 -15.23 1.38
C GLU A 450 -12.45 -16.38 2.34
N THR A 451 -12.20 -17.62 1.94
CA THR A 451 -12.30 -18.80 2.84
C THR A 451 -11.33 -18.68 4.02
N ALA A 452 -10.07 -18.31 3.74
CA ALA A 452 -9.06 -18.08 4.78
C ALA A 452 -9.45 -16.93 5.72
N ARG A 453 -9.99 -15.84 5.17
CA ARG A 453 -10.46 -14.69 5.96
C ARG A 453 -11.64 -15.05 6.87
N ARG A 454 -12.60 -15.84 6.41
CA ARG A 454 -13.69 -16.34 7.28
C ARG A 454 -13.16 -17.18 8.43
N ARG A 455 -12.20 -18.06 8.16
CA ARG A 455 -11.50 -18.81 9.21
C ARG A 455 -10.78 -17.87 10.19
N LEU A 456 -10.18 -16.77 9.73
CA LEU A 456 -9.59 -15.76 10.62
C LEU A 456 -10.62 -15.11 11.54
N LEU A 457 -11.82 -14.77 11.05
CA LEU A 457 -12.88 -14.21 11.89
C LEU A 457 -13.26 -15.15 13.04
N ASP A 458 -13.32 -16.46 12.76
CA ASP A 458 -13.59 -17.49 13.78
C ASP A 458 -12.42 -17.68 14.76
N LEU A 459 -11.18 -17.57 14.28
CA LEU A 459 -10.00 -17.65 15.12
C LEU A 459 -9.87 -16.41 16.04
N ALA A 460 -10.21 -15.22 15.53
CA ALA A 460 -10.14 -13.95 16.25
C ALA A 460 -11.32 -13.70 17.21
N SER A 461 -12.37 -14.51 17.16
CA SER A 461 -13.56 -14.35 18.02
C SER A 461 -13.44 -15.06 19.37
N CYS A 462 -12.29 -14.96 20.06
CA CYS A 462 -12.19 -15.47 21.43
C CYS A 462 -13.18 -14.78 22.38
N ARG A 463 -13.65 -15.53 23.39
CA ARG A 463 -14.76 -15.15 24.27
C ARG A 463 -14.41 -14.00 25.20
#